data_AF-A0A7C3HGS2-F1
#
_entry.id   AF-A0A7C3HGS2-F1
#
_cell.length_a   1.000
_cell.length_b   1.000
_cell.length_c   1.000
_cell.angle_alpha   90.00
_cell.angle_beta   90.00
_cell.angle_gamma   90.00
#
_symmetry.space_group_name_H-M   'P 1'
#
loop_
_entity.id
_entity.type
_entity.pdbx_description
1 polymer ?
#
loop_
_entity_poly.entity_id
_entity_poly.type
_entity_poly.pdbx_seq_one_letter_code
_entity_poly.pdbx_strand_id
1 'polypeptide(L)' 'AYVEPTLAGAQPGERFQFERLGYFVVDPDSTDKRLVFNRTVTLKDTWAKLQKAGKVE' A
#
# COMPACT_ATOMS: atom_id res chain seq x y z
N ALA A 1 8.66 6.32 8.46
CA ALA A 1 8.62 5.44 7.26
C ALA A 1 9.26 6.21 6.12
N TYR A 2 9.85 5.51 5.15
CA TYR A 2 10.48 6.11 3.98
C TYR A 2 9.85 5.51 2.71
N VAL A 3 9.89 6.27 1.62
CA VAL A 3 9.38 5.87 0.32
C VAL A 3 10.29 6.46 -0.76
N GLU A 4 10.13 5.99 -1.99
CA GLU A 4 10.92 6.39 -3.16
C GLU A 4 10.81 7.90 -3.44
N PRO A 5 11.91 8.58 -3.83
CA PRO A 5 11.87 10.00 -4.18
C PRO A 5 10.97 10.33 -5.37
N THR A 6 10.71 9.37 -6.26
CA THR A 6 9.84 9.49 -7.43
C THR A 6 8.40 9.85 -7.06
N LEU A 7 7.98 9.52 -5.83
CA LEU A 7 6.64 9.82 -5.33
C LEU A 7 6.50 11.25 -4.79
N ALA A 8 7.55 12.06 -4.78
CA ALA A 8 7.52 13.43 -4.25
C ALA A 8 6.47 14.34 -4.93
N GLY A 9 6.11 14.05 -6.19
CA GLY A 9 5.10 14.79 -6.96
C GLY A 9 3.72 14.12 -7.03
N ALA A 10 3.48 13.05 -6.26
CA ALA A 10 2.22 12.29 -6.33
C ALA A 10 1.02 13.15 -5.91
N GLN A 11 -0.01 13.20 -6.75
CA GLN A 11 -1.20 14.01 -6.52
C GLN A 11 -2.27 13.27 -5.70
N PRO A 12 -3.10 13.98 -4.92
CA PRO A 12 -4.25 13.39 -4.25
C PRO A 12 -5.12 12.53 -5.17
N GLY A 13 -5.46 11.33 -4.70
CA GLY A 13 -6.25 10.35 -5.45
C GLY A 13 -5.44 9.42 -6.38
N GLU A 14 -4.16 9.69 -6.61
CA GLU A 14 -3.27 8.73 -7.30
C GLU A 14 -3.11 7.44 -6.49
N ARG A 15 -2.93 6.32 -7.20
CA ARG A 15 -2.93 4.97 -6.62
C ARG A 15 -1.61 4.30 -6.89
N PHE A 16 -1.06 3.69 -5.84
CA PHE A 16 0.24 3.03 -5.88
C PHE A 16 0.15 1.66 -5.23
N GLN A 17 0.94 0.72 -5.75
CA GLN A 17 1.23 -0.52 -5.03
C GLN A 17 2.58 -0.35 -4.33
N PHE A 18 2.58 -0.36 -3.00
CA PHE A 18 3.83 -0.48 -2.26
C PHE A 18 4.21 -1.95 -2.16
N GLU A 19 5.40 -2.26 -2.64
CA GLU A 19 5.87 -3.63 -2.78
C GLU A 19 5.76 -4.40 -1.47
N ARG A 20 5.16 -5.59 -1.55
CA ARG A 20 4.93 -6.50 -0.41
C ARG A 20 4.05 -5.96 0.72
N LEU A 21 3.54 -4.73 0.62
CA LEU A 21 2.71 -4.10 1.65
C LEU A 21 1.22 -4.04 1.27
N GLY A 22 0.91 -3.63 0.04
CA GLY A 22 -0.47 -3.45 -0.40
C GLY A 22 -0.65 -2.34 -1.42
N TYR A 23 -1.91 -2.03 -1.68
CA TYR A 23 -2.30 -0.90 -2.51
C TYR A 23 -2.68 0.28 -1.64
N PHE A 24 -2.28 1.47 -2.06
CA PHE A 24 -2.41 2.72 -1.35
C PHE A 24 -2.95 3.81 -2.30
N VAL A 25 -3.59 4.81 -1.72
CA VAL A 25 -4.03 6.02 -2.40
C VAL A 25 -3.46 7.24 -1.69
N VAL A 26 -3.08 8.27 -2.45
CA VAL A 26 -2.65 9.56 -1.90
C VAL A 26 -3.86 10.24 -1.28
N ASP A 27 -3.76 10.56 0.00
CA ASP A 27 -4.83 11.20 0.76
C ASP A 27 -5.00 12.67 0.34
N PRO A 28 -6.25 13.21 0.29
CA PRO A 28 -6.51 14.62 0.02
C PRO A 28 -5.77 15.63 0.91
N ASP A 29 -5.43 15.25 2.14
CA ASP A 29 -4.68 16.09 3.08
C ASP A 29 -3.16 16.04 2.84
N SER A 30 -2.71 15.38 1.77
CA SER A 30 -1.30 15.37 1.35
C SER A 30 -0.84 16.74 0.89
N THR A 31 0.37 17.10 1.28
CA THR A 31 1.03 18.37 0.90
C THR A 31 2.44 18.10 0.40
N ASP A 32 3.06 19.06 -0.30
CA ASP A 32 4.43 18.94 -0.80
C ASP A 32 5.48 18.63 0.27
N LYS A 33 5.20 19.00 1.54
CA LYS A 33 6.08 18.74 2.69
C LYS A 33 5.75 17.44 3.41
N ARG A 34 4.56 16.90 3.21
CA ARG A 34 4.04 15.74 3.91
C ARG A 34 3.06 14.98 3.02
N LEU A 35 3.56 13.93 2.39
CA LEU A 35 2.73 12.97 1.68
C LEU A 35 2.06 12.02 2.66
N VAL A 36 0.76 11.81 2.48
CA VAL A 36 -0.05 10.90 3.29
C VAL A 36 -0.64 9.84 2.36
N PHE A 37 -0.44 8.57 2.69
CA PHE A 37 -0.93 7.45 1.91
C PHE A 37 -1.86 6.59 2.75
N ASN A 38 -3.09 6.40 2.28
CA ASN A 38 -4.06 5.52 2.91
C ASN A 38 -4.00 4.15 2.27
N ARG A 39 -3.91 3.10 3.10
CA ARG A 39 -3.92 1.72 2.61
C ARG A 39 -5.33 1.33 2.18
N THR A 40 -5.52 1.05 0.90
CA THR A 40 -6.81 0.62 0.33
C THR A 40 -7.07 -0.85 0.58
N VAL A 41 -6.12 -1.72 0.26
CA VAL A 41 -6.25 -3.17 0.44
C VAL A 41 -4.87 -3.82 0.59
N THR A 42 -4.80 -4.89 1.39
CA THR A 42 -3.57 -5.68 1.54
C THR A 42 -3.38 -6.62 0.35
N LEU A 43 -2.13 -7.04 0.10
CA LEU A 43 -1.87 -8.06 -0.90
C LEU A 43 -2.53 -9.38 -0.52
N LYS A 44 -2.89 -10.17 -1.54
CA LYS A 44 -3.43 -11.50 -1.35
C LYS A 44 -2.32 -12.43 -0.86
N ASP A 45 -2.40 -12.83 0.40
CA ASP A 45 -1.55 -13.89 0.94
C ASP A 45 -2.25 -15.24 0.78
N THR A 46 -1.84 -15.99 -0.25
CA THR A 46 -2.41 -17.31 -0.54
C THR A 46 -1.94 -18.35 0.46
N TRP A 47 -0.70 -18.26 0.95
CA TRP A 47 -0.13 -19.24 1.87
C TRP A 47 -0.73 -19.12 3.27
N ALA A 48 -0.82 -17.90 3.81
CA ALA A 48 -1.49 -17.68 5.10
C ALA A 48 -2.96 -18.09 5.04
N LYS A 49 -3.62 -17.91 3.88
CA LYS A 49 -4.99 -18.38 3.67
C LYS A 49 -5.09 -19.92 3.69
N LEU A 50 -4.15 -20.62 3.04
CA LEU A 50 -4.11 -22.09 3.03
C LEU A 50 -3.77 -22.67 4.42
N GLN A 51 -2.84 -22.05 5.15
CA GLN A 51 -2.53 -22.42 6.54
C GLN A 51 -3.75 -22.26 7.46
N LYS A 52 -4.45 -21.12 7.39
CA LYS A 52 -5.70 -20.92 8.13
C LYS A 52 -6.80 -21.90 7.74
N ALA A 53 -6.81 -22.37 6.50
CA ALA A 53 -7.78 -23.35 6.01
C ALA A 53 -7.39 -24.81 6.31
N GLY A 54 -6.26 -25.07 6.98
CA GLY A 54 -5.78 -26.42 7.29
C GLY A 54 -5.42 -27.24 6.05
N LYS A 55 -5.08 -26.59 4.93
CA LYS A 55 -4.82 -27.23 3.63
C LYS A 55 -3.32 -27.36 3.31
N VAL A 56 -2.45 -27.09 4.28
CA VAL A 56 -0.99 -27.23 4.14
C VAL A 56 -0.57 -28.29 5.13
N GLU A 57 -0.12 -29.44 4.60
CA GLU A 57 0.55 -30.53 5.34
C GLU A 57 2.06 -30.22 5.46
#